data_AF-A0A1B2HTY7-F1
#
_entry.id   AF-A0A1B2HTY7-F1
#
_cell.length_a   1.000
_cell.length_b   1.000
_cell.length_c   1.000
_cell.angle_alpha   90.00
_cell.angle_beta   90.00
_cell.angle_gamma   90.00
#
_symmetry.space_group_name_H-M   'P 1'
#
loop_
_entity.id
_entity.type
_entity.pdbx_description
1 polymer ?
#
loop_
_entity_poly.entity_id
_entity_poly.type
_entity_poly.pdbx_seq_one_letter_code
_entity_poly.pdbx_strand_id
1 'polypeptide(L)'
;MGRTVRTRAVKPVARAVPAPRSQGRVWAAFVTAFLLGLAVAFLVGSWTGPDATQQRIAELEREEADRDAAQLGPLTDQARQTRDRLAPVLAAMAQAEATPTAEVVSGWRDVVAEVARTYEQSPSAGNGINVARSGMRTAVQQLAAAVKTFELAAGQQEPGRGVLVALAREQRTLAVRTWSVAAVQLDVINIEAGRGHVHVQLSTDGDTGGLAVDGAPEGSGR
;
A
#
# COMPACT_ATOMS: atom_id res chain seq x y z
N MET A 1 -42.89 109.77 -23.23
CA MET A 1 -43.10 109.35 -21.82
C MET A 1 -43.26 107.83 -21.79
N GLY A 2 -42.53 107.13 -20.93
CA GLY A 2 -42.82 105.70 -20.65
C GLY A 2 -41.68 104.71 -20.89
N ARG A 3 -40.69 104.71 -19.98
CA ARG A 3 -40.20 103.54 -19.26
C ARG A 3 -39.76 102.30 -20.08
N THR A 4 -38.44 102.14 -20.27
CA THR A 4 -37.81 100.82 -20.47
C THR A 4 -37.01 100.43 -19.22
N VAL A 5 -37.60 99.56 -18.41
CA VAL A 5 -36.93 98.81 -17.34
C VAL A 5 -36.20 97.64 -18.01
N ARG A 6 -34.86 97.62 -17.96
CA ARG A 6 -34.05 96.48 -18.41
C ARG A 6 -34.11 95.36 -17.37
N THR A 7 -34.75 94.27 -17.74
CA THR A 7 -34.70 92.97 -17.06
C THR A 7 -33.30 92.37 -17.18
N ARG A 8 -32.71 92.00 -16.04
CA ARG A 8 -31.38 91.37 -15.94
C ARG A 8 -31.54 89.86 -16.19
N ALA A 9 -31.04 89.36 -17.32
CA ALA A 9 -30.98 87.94 -17.59
C ALA A 9 -29.90 87.27 -16.70
N VAL A 10 -30.28 86.20 -16.00
CA VAL A 10 -29.37 85.35 -15.22
C VAL A 10 -28.70 84.35 -16.18
N LYS A 11 -27.37 84.32 -16.22
CA LYS A 11 -26.59 83.33 -16.97
C LYS A 11 -26.71 81.95 -16.29
N PRO A 12 -26.90 80.84 -17.05
CA PRO A 12 -26.78 79.51 -16.49
C PRO A 12 -25.31 79.20 -16.17
N VAL A 13 -25.05 78.64 -14.98
CA VAL A 13 -23.73 78.10 -14.61
C VAL A 13 -23.59 76.74 -15.30
N ALA A 14 -22.69 76.64 -16.28
CA ALA A 14 -22.32 75.38 -16.90
C ALA A 14 -21.49 74.55 -15.90
N ARG A 15 -21.98 73.35 -15.59
CA ARG A 15 -21.27 72.36 -14.76
C ARG A 15 -20.18 71.72 -15.64
N ALA A 16 -18.91 71.91 -15.30
CA ALA A 16 -17.81 71.28 -16.00
C ALA A 16 -17.81 69.76 -15.78
N VAL A 17 -17.80 68.98 -16.87
CA VAL A 17 -17.58 67.53 -16.84
C VAL A 17 -16.06 67.29 -16.84
N PRO A 18 -15.50 66.48 -15.92
CA PRO A 18 -14.07 66.20 -15.94
C PRO A 18 -13.70 65.32 -17.15
N ALA A 19 -12.59 65.63 -17.81
CA ALA A 19 -12.07 64.89 -18.95
C ALA A 19 -11.69 63.43 -18.59
N PRO A 20 -11.91 62.46 -19.50
CA PRO A 20 -11.52 61.07 -19.25
C PRO A 20 -9.99 60.95 -19.18
N ARG A 21 -9.47 60.58 -18.01
CA ARG A 21 -8.06 60.24 -17.85
C ARG A 21 -7.77 58.94 -18.60
N SER A 22 -6.76 58.96 -19.48
CA SER A 22 -6.39 57.83 -20.35
C SER A 22 -5.95 56.60 -19.53
N GLN A 23 -6.87 55.67 -19.30
CA GLN A 23 -6.63 54.44 -18.54
C GLN A 23 -5.63 53.49 -19.25
N GLY A 24 -5.40 53.63 -20.55
CA GLY A 24 -4.54 52.73 -21.33
C GLY A 24 -3.06 52.72 -20.93
N ARG A 25 -2.49 53.84 -20.46
CA ARG A 25 -1.07 53.89 -20.03
C ARG A 25 -0.83 53.19 -18.70
N VAL A 26 -1.80 53.20 -17.79
CA VAL A 26 -1.71 52.51 -16.50
C VAL A 26 -1.79 51.00 -16.72
N TRP A 27 -2.74 50.55 -17.54
CA TRP A 27 -2.87 49.13 -17.89
C TRP A 27 -1.64 48.59 -18.64
N ALA A 28 -1.07 49.34 -19.58
CA ALA A 28 0.16 48.93 -20.28
C ALA A 28 1.36 48.78 -19.34
N ALA A 29 1.50 49.66 -18.34
CA ALA A 29 2.56 49.55 -17.33
C ALA A 29 2.39 48.32 -16.43
N PHE A 30 1.15 48.00 -16.03
CA PHE A 30 0.85 46.80 -15.25
C PHE A 30 1.14 45.51 -16.02
N VAL A 31 0.71 45.42 -17.28
CA VAL A 31 0.96 44.24 -18.13
C VAL A 31 2.45 44.03 -18.34
N THR A 32 3.20 45.11 -18.59
CA THR A 32 4.65 45.03 -18.79
C THR A 32 5.38 44.58 -17.52
N ALA A 33 5.01 45.13 -16.35
CA ALA A 33 5.59 44.71 -15.07
C ALA A 33 5.24 43.26 -14.71
N PHE A 34 4.01 42.82 -15.03
CA PHE A 34 3.57 41.44 -14.81
C PHE A 34 4.34 40.45 -15.71
N LEU A 35 4.51 40.77 -16.99
CA LEU A 35 5.29 39.95 -17.92
C LEU A 35 6.78 39.91 -17.56
N LEU A 36 7.36 41.03 -17.08
CA LEU A 36 8.73 41.04 -16.57
C LEU A 36 8.85 40.18 -15.31
N GLY A 37 7.87 40.26 -14.39
CA GLY A 37 7.83 39.43 -13.18
C GLY A 37 7.73 37.95 -13.52
N LEU A 38 6.90 37.58 -14.50
CA LEU A 38 6.80 36.21 -15.03
C LEU A 38 8.09 35.75 -15.68
N ALA A 39 8.74 36.60 -16.48
CA ALA A 39 10.00 36.27 -17.13
C ALA A 39 11.12 36.09 -16.10
N VAL A 40 11.21 36.93 -15.07
CA VAL A 40 12.18 36.79 -13.98
C VAL A 40 11.89 35.56 -13.12
N ALA A 41 10.63 35.30 -12.77
CA ALA A 41 10.24 34.09 -12.05
C ALA A 41 10.54 32.82 -12.85
N PHE A 42 10.30 32.84 -14.16
CA PHE A 42 10.64 31.76 -15.07
C PHE A 42 12.16 31.58 -15.20
N LEU A 43 12.94 32.67 -15.30
CA LEU A 43 14.40 32.61 -15.39
C LEU A 43 15.03 32.10 -14.08
N VAL A 44 14.51 32.52 -12.93
CA VAL A 44 14.99 32.06 -11.61
C VAL A 44 14.60 30.60 -11.39
N GLY A 45 13.34 30.23 -11.69
CA GLY A 45 12.86 28.85 -11.55
C GLY A 45 13.44 27.85 -12.56
N SER A 46 13.89 28.32 -13.73
CA SER A 46 14.55 27.46 -14.74
C SER A 46 16.07 27.35 -14.56
N TRP A 47 16.71 28.25 -13.80
CA TRP A 47 18.15 28.19 -13.53
C TRP A 47 18.49 27.27 -12.35
N THR A 48 17.59 27.13 -11.37
CA THR A 48 17.77 26.18 -10.26
C THR A 48 17.24 24.81 -10.65
N GLY A 49 17.98 24.08 -11.50
CA GLY A 49 17.77 22.63 -11.67
C GLY A 49 17.82 21.90 -10.32
N PRO A 50 17.35 20.64 -10.23
CA PRO A 50 17.43 19.89 -8.98
C PRO A 50 18.87 19.91 -8.48
N ASP A 51 19.05 20.35 -7.23
CA ASP A 51 20.37 20.37 -6.62
C ASP A 51 20.95 18.94 -6.55
N ALA A 52 22.25 18.81 -6.27
CA ALA A 52 22.91 17.51 -6.22
C ALA A 52 22.22 16.51 -5.25
N THR A 53 21.54 17.02 -4.21
CA THR A 53 20.77 16.20 -3.27
C THR A 53 19.51 15.66 -3.94
N GLN A 54 18.75 16.50 -4.64
CA GLN A 54 17.54 16.08 -5.35
C GLN A 54 17.84 15.08 -6.47
N GLN A 55 18.96 15.25 -7.17
CA GLN A 55 19.42 14.28 -8.16
C GLN A 55 19.79 12.95 -7.50
N ARG A 56 20.46 13.00 -6.34
CA ARG A 56 20.82 11.80 -5.58
C ARG A 56 19.59 11.08 -5.01
N ILE A 57 18.57 11.81 -4.55
CA ILE A 57 17.30 11.24 -4.09
C ILE A 57 16.62 10.51 -5.26
N ALA A 58 16.48 11.18 -6.41
CA ALA A 58 15.86 10.58 -7.58
C ALA A 58 16.65 9.36 -8.12
N GLU A 59 17.98 9.35 -7.98
CA GLU A 59 18.82 8.18 -8.27
C GLU A 59 18.50 7.02 -7.32
N LEU A 60 18.49 7.28 -6.00
CA LEU A 60 18.19 6.26 -4.98
C LEU A 60 16.78 5.69 -5.13
N GLU A 61 15.78 6.52 -5.42
CA GLU A 61 14.40 6.09 -5.67
C GLU A 61 14.30 5.17 -6.88
N ARG A 62 15.06 5.44 -7.96
CA ARG A 62 15.12 4.55 -9.13
C ARG A 62 15.79 3.22 -8.79
N GLU A 63 16.92 3.26 -8.09
CA GLU A 63 17.60 2.03 -7.66
C GLU A 63 16.71 1.18 -6.74
N GLU A 64 15.91 1.80 -5.87
CA GLU A 64 14.95 1.10 -5.02
C GLU A 64 13.82 0.49 -5.84
N ALA A 65 13.24 1.24 -6.78
CA ALA A 65 12.21 0.74 -7.68
C ALA A 65 12.71 -0.45 -8.53
N ASP A 66 13.94 -0.40 -9.04
CA ASP A 66 14.54 -1.49 -9.81
C ASP A 66 14.75 -2.74 -8.96
N ARG A 67 15.24 -2.57 -7.71
CA ARG A 67 15.35 -3.69 -6.76
C ARG A 67 13.99 -4.30 -6.43
N ASP A 68 12.97 -3.48 -6.25
CA ASP A 68 11.62 -3.94 -5.93
C ASP A 68 11.00 -4.71 -7.09
N ALA A 69 11.15 -4.20 -8.31
CA ALA A 69 10.71 -4.90 -9.52
C ALA A 69 11.39 -6.27 -9.65
N ALA A 70 12.69 -6.36 -9.32
CA ALA A 70 13.45 -7.61 -9.36
C ALA A 70 13.01 -8.61 -8.28
N GLN A 71 12.49 -8.14 -7.13
CA GLN A 71 12.14 -9.00 -5.99
C GLN A 71 10.66 -9.40 -5.93
N LEU A 72 9.76 -8.62 -6.55
CA LEU A 72 8.33 -8.85 -6.47
C LEU A 72 7.90 -10.19 -7.12
N GLY A 73 8.45 -10.51 -8.30
CA GLY A 73 8.20 -11.78 -8.97
C GLY A 73 8.61 -12.98 -8.10
N PRO A 74 9.88 -13.08 -7.66
CA PRO A 74 10.33 -14.14 -6.76
C PRO A 74 9.52 -14.27 -5.47
N LEU A 75 9.15 -13.16 -4.82
CA LEU A 75 8.31 -13.20 -3.61
C LEU A 75 6.91 -13.78 -3.92
N THR A 76 6.34 -13.41 -5.06
CA THR A 76 5.03 -13.92 -5.51
C THR A 76 5.08 -15.42 -5.76
N ASP A 77 6.12 -15.91 -6.43
CA ASP A 77 6.29 -17.34 -6.70
C ASP A 77 6.52 -18.13 -5.40
N GLN A 78 7.33 -17.58 -4.50
CA GLN A 78 7.55 -18.17 -3.17
C GLN A 78 6.24 -18.26 -2.38
N ALA A 79 5.40 -17.23 -2.43
CA ALA A 79 4.10 -17.23 -1.75
C ALA A 79 3.14 -18.27 -2.34
N ARG A 80 3.06 -18.40 -3.67
CA ARG A 80 2.29 -19.45 -4.36
C ARG A 80 2.75 -20.84 -3.94
N GLN A 81 4.07 -21.09 -3.99
CA GLN A 81 4.64 -22.38 -3.64
C GLN A 81 4.43 -22.71 -2.15
N THR A 82 4.50 -21.69 -1.28
CA THR A 82 4.20 -21.84 0.15
C THR A 82 2.73 -22.22 0.36
N ARG A 83 1.79 -21.53 -0.30
CA ARG A 83 0.36 -21.88 -0.27
C ARG A 83 0.14 -23.33 -0.66
N ASP A 84 0.69 -23.75 -1.80
CA ASP A 84 0.48 -25.09 -2.35
C ASP A 84 1.04 -26.19 -1.43
N ARG A 85 2.18 -25.92 -0.76
CA ARG A 85 2.77 -26.85 0.21
C ARG A 85 2.02 -26.90 1.53
N LEU A 86 1.51 -25.77 2.02
CA LEU A 86 0.85 -25.69 3.33
C LEU A 86 -0.63 -26.06 3.29
N ALA A 87 -1.32 -25.91 2.14
CA ALA A 87 -2.75 -26.21 2.04
C ALA A 87 -3.12 -27.64 2.48
N PRO A 88 -2.42 -28.71 2.06
CA PRO A 88 -2.72 -30.07 2.53
C PRO A 88 -2.52 -30.24 4.04
N VAL A 89 -1.50 -29.58 4.61
CA VAL A 89 -1.22 -29.62 6.06
C VAL A 89 -2.35 -28.95 6.84
N LEU A 90 -2.78 -27.76 6.40
CA LEU A 90 -3.87 -27.02 7.04
C LEU A 90 -5.21 -27.76 6.96
N ALA A 91 -5.50 -28.40 5.83
CA ALA A 91 -6.67 -29.24 5.66
C ALA A 91 -6.63 -30.45 6.60
N ALA A 92 -5.49 -31.14 6.71
CA ALA A 92 -5.31 -32.26 7.64
C ALA A 92 -5.47 -31.81 9.11
N MET A 93 -4.94 -30.64 9.48
CA MET A 93 -5.14 -30.05 10.81
C MET A 93 -6.61 -29.68 11.09
N ALA A 94 -7.37 -29.29 10.06
CA ALA A 94 -8.79 -28.97 10.19
C ALA A 94 -9.64 -30.22 10.47
N GLN A 95 -9.32 -31.30 9.75
CA GLN A 95 -10.05 -32.58 9.82
C GLN A 95 -9.67 -33.43 11.04
N ALA A 96 -8.61 -33.07 11.76
CA ALA A 96 -8.23 -33.72 13.01
C ALA A 96 -9.27 -33.43 14.10
N GLU A 97 -10.42 -34.13 14.06
CA GLU A 97 -11.46 -34.09 15.09
C GLU A 97 -10.94 -34.60 16.43
N ALA A 98 -10.01 -35.55 16.40
CA ALA A 98 -9.25 -36.09 17.55
C ALA A 98 -7.78 -35.61 17.55
N THR A 99 -7.04 -35.90 18.62
CA THR A 99 -5.59 -35.62 18.67
C THR A 99 -4.88 -36.39 17.56
N PRO A 100 -4.15 -35.70 16.65
CA PRO A 100 -3.38 -36.35 15.61
C PRO A 100 -2.28 -37.25 16.20
N THR A 101 -1.94 -38.35 15.52
CA THR A 101 -0.86 -39.23 15.96
C THR A 101 0.50 -38.55 15.83
N ALA A 102 1.50 -39.04 16.55
CA ALA A 102 2.86 -38.48 16.51
C ALA A 102 3.45 -38.51 15.08
N GLU A 103 3.18 -39.55 14.30
CA GLU A 103 3.63 -39.67 12.91
C GLU A 103 3.02 -38.59 12.02
N VAL A 104 1.72 -38.32 12.19
CA VAL A 104 1.00 -37.27 11.44
C VAL A 104 1.57 -35.90 11.78
N VAL A 105 1.78 -35.61 13.07
CA VAL A 105 2.33 -34.32 13.50
C VAL A 105 3.78 -34.14 13.03
N SER A 106 4.60 -35.20 13.03
CA SER A 106 5.95 -35.14 12.47
C SER A 106 5.94 -34.79 10.98
N GLY A 107 5.00 -35.36 10.20
CA GLY A 107 4.84 -35.02 8.79
C GLY A 107 4.51 -33.53 8.59
N TRP A 108 3.64 -32.97 9.44
CA TRP A 108 3.37 -31.53 9.42
C TRP A 108 4.59 -30.70 9.79
N ARG A 109 5.35 -31.12 10.81
CA ARG A 109 6.58 -30.45 11.25
C ARG A 109 7.60 -30.37 10.12
N ASP A 110 7.81 -31.46 9.39
CA ASP A 110 8.80 -31.51 8.31
C ASP A 110 8.44 -30.53 7.18
N VAL A 111 7.17 -30.51 6.73
CA VAL A 111 6.71 -29.58 5.70
C VAL A 111 6.83 -28.12 6.18
N VAL A 112 6.35 -27.81 7.38
CA VAL A 112 6.38 -26.44 7.91
C VAL A 112 7.81 -25.96 8.14
N ALA A 113 8.71 -26.83 8.62
CA ALA A 113 10.11 -26.51 8.80
C ALA A 113 10.84 -26.27 7.47
N GLU A 114 10.50 -27.02 6.42
CA GLU A 114 11.03 -26.76 5.07
C GLU A 114 10.56 -25.40 4.53
N VAL A 115 9.27 -25.10 4.65
CA VAL A 115 8.74 -23.79 4.23
C VAL A 115 9.38 -22.66 5.03
N ALA A 116 9.54 -22.81 6.35
CA ALA A 116 10.16 -21.79 7.21
C ALA A 116 11.59 -21.44 6.75
N ARG A 117 12.39 -22.44 6.35
CA ARG A 117 13.75 -22.24 5.83
C ARG A 117 13.78 -21.38 4.57
N THR A 118 12.75 -21.44 3.72
CA THR A 118 12.69 -20.58 2.51
C THR A 118 12.60 -19.09 2.85
N TYR A 119 12.16 -18.73 4.06
CA TYR A 119 12.04 -17.35 4.52
C TYR A 119 13.23 -16.88 5.39
N GLU A 120 14.25 -17.72 5.61
CA GLU A 120 15.44 -17.35 6.40
C GLU A 120 16.37 -16.41 5.64
N GLN A 121 16.44 -16.55 4.32
CA GLN A 121 17.22 -15.68 3.45
C GLN A 121 16.28 -14.65 2.83
N SER A 122 16.57 -13.37 3.04
CA SER A 122 15.75 -12.29 2.47
C SER A 122 16.64 -11.11 2.10
N PRO A 123 16.88 -10.87 0.80
CA PRO A 123 17.48 -9.62 0.39
C PRO A 123 16.56 -8.46 0.76
N SER A 124 17.15 -7.33 1.16
CA SER A 124 16.38 -6.12 1.47
C SER A 124 15.64 -5.64 0.21
N ALA A 125 14.38 -5.27 0.37
CA ALA A 125 13.56 -4.60 -0.63
C ALA A 125 13.07 -3.25 -0.09
N GLY A 126 12.18 -2.59 -0.82
CA GLY A 126 11.36 -1.50 -0.34
C GLY A 126 10.31 -1.95 0.67
N ASN A 127 9.70 -0.96 1.32
CA ASN A 127 8.91 -1.16 2.53
C ASN A 127 7.73 -2.13 2.34
N GLY A 128 6.97 -2.01 1.25
CA GLY A 128 5.82 -2.88 0.99
C GLY A 128 6.21 -4.35 0.86
N ILE A 129 7.24 -4.64 0.06
CA ILE A 129 7.75 -6.01 -0.16
C ILE A 129 8.27 -6.60 1.16
N ASN A 130 9.00 -5.81 1.95
CA ASN A 130 9.48 -6.25 3.26
C ASN A 130 8.34 -6.53 4.24
N VAL A 131 7.27 -5.73 4.23
CA VAL A 131 6.09 -5.94 5.07
C VAL A 131 5.38 -7.24 4.67
N ALA A 132 5.09 -7.44 3.39
CA ALA A 132 4.46 -8.67 2.89
C ALA A 132 5.30 -9.91 3.26
N ARG A 133 6.61 -9.88 2.96
CA ARG A 133 7.52 -10.98 3.25
C ARG A 133 7.62 -11.27 4.75
N SER A 134 7.74 -10.23 5.58
CA SER A 134 7.81 -10.38 7.04
C SER A 134 6.52 -10.91 7.63
N GLY A 135 5.37 -10.50 7.10
CA GLY A 135 4.06 -11.05 7.47
C GLY A 135 3.95 -12.53 7.14
N MET A 136 4.34 -12.93 5.92
CA MET A 136 4.36 -14.34 5.50
C MET A 136 5.29 -15.18 6.37
N ARG A 137 6.51 -14.72 6.62
CA ARG A 137 7.48 -15.38 7.51
C ARG A 137 6.90 -15.57 8.91
N THR A 138 6.31 -14.51 9.48
CA THR A 138 5.69 -14.54 10.81
C THR A 138 4.55 -15.56 10.86
N ALA A 139 3.70 -15.60 9.82
CA ALA A 139 2.62 -16.57 9.73
C ALA A 139 3.14 -18.03 9.71
N VAL A 140 4.17 -18.31 8.93
CA VAL A 140 4.79 -19.65 8.88
C VAL A 140 5.40 -20.04 10.23
N GLN A 141 6.09 -19.10 10.89
CA GLN A 141 6.64 -19.33 12.23
C GLN A 141 5.53 -19.60 13.27
N GLN A 142 4.40 -18.91 13.17
CA GLN A 142 3.25 -19.14 14.03
C GLN A 142 2.59 -20.50 13.76
N LEU A 143 2.56 -20.96 12.51
CA LEU A 143 2.12 -22.31 12.17
C LEU A 143 3.08 -23.37 12.72
N ALA A 144 4.39 -23.13 12.71
CA ALA A 144 5.37 -24.01 13.34
C ALA A 144 5.15 -24.13 14.86
N ALA A 145 4.78 -23.03 15.52
CA ALA A 145 4.39 -23.06 16.93
C ALA A 145 3.12 -23.90 17.16
N ALA A 146 2.12 -23.80 16.28
CA ALA A 146 0.92 -24.64 16.33
C ALA A 146 1.26 -26.14 16.22
N VAL A 147 2.13 -26.52 15.28
CA VAL A 147 2.60 -27.90 15.14
C VAL A 147 3.27 -28.39 16.42
N LYS A 148 4.18 -27.60 16.99
CA LYS A 148 4.84 -27.94 18.26
C LYS A 148 3.84 -28.14 19.41
N THR A 149 2.78 -27.35 19.45
CA THR A 149 1.72 -27.52 20.46
C THR A 149 0.93 -28.82 20.24
N PHE A 150 0.67 -29.23 19.00
CA PHE A 150 0.12 -30.57 18.70
C PHE A 150 1.05 -31.70 19.14
N GLU A 151 2.37 -31.57 18.94
CA GLU A 151 3.36 -32.55 19.41
C GLU A 151 3.32 -32.70 20.93
N LEU A 152 3.27 -31.57 21.65
CA LEU A 152 3.15 -31.58 23.11
C LEU A 152 1.84 -32.24 23.57
N ALA A 153 0.74 -31.98 22.87
CA ALA A 153 -0.55 -32.58 23.19
C ALA A 153 -0.54 -34.10 23.08
N ALA A 154 0.19 -34.67 22.11
CA ALA A 154 0.27 -36.12 21.89
C ALA A 154 0.87 -36.88 23.08
N GLY A 155 1.69 -36.22 23.90
CA GLY A 155 2.28 -36.81 25.12
C GLY A 155 1.48 -36.63 26.40
N GLN A 156 0.29 -36.01 26.35
CA GLN A 156 -0.49 -35.65 27.54
C GLN A 156 -1.73 -36.52 27.72
N GLN A 157 -2.20 -36.59 28.97
CA GLN A 157 -3.50 -37.18 29.33
C GLN A 157 -4.58 -36.10 29.41
N GLU A 158 -5.85 -36.52 29.48
CA GLU A 158 -6.96 -35.59 29.74
C GLU A 158 -6.90 -35.02 31.17
N PRO A 159 -7.32 -33.75 31.38
CA PRO A 159 -7.84 -32.80 30.39
C PRO A 159 -6.75 -32.01 29.62
N GLY A 160 -5.47 -32.17 30.00
CA GLY A 160 -4.35 -31.37 29.47
C GLY A 160 -4.16 -31.51 27.95
N ARG A 161 -4.34 -32.71 27.41
CA ARG A 161 -4.33 -32.96 25.96
C ARG A 161 -5.38 -32.12 25.22
N GLY A 162 -6.63 -32.09 25.70
CA GLY A 162 -7.70 -31.29 25.12
C GLY A 162 -7.39 -29.80 25.10
N VAL A 163 -6.84 -29.27 26.20
CA VAL A 163 -6.43 -27.85 26.30
C VAL A 163 -5.35 -27.50 25.28
N LEU A 164 -4.32 -28.34 25.13
CA LEU A 164 -3.25 -28.10 24.16
C LEU A 164 -3.72 -28.21 22.71
N VAL A 165 -4.62 -29.15 22.39
CA VAL A 165 -5.24 -29.25 21.06
C VAL A 165 -6.02 -27.97 20.73
N ALA A 166 -6.80 -27.45 21.68
CA ALA A 166 -7.53 -26.19 21.48
C ALA A 166 -6.56 -25.01 21.22
N LEU A 167 -5.51 -24.89 22.02
CA LEU A 167 -4.48 -23.85 21.83
C LEU A 167 -3.78 -23.98 20.47
N ALA A 168 -3.44 -25.19 20.04
CA ALA A 168 -2.83 -25.43 18.74
C ALA A 168 -3.75 -25.00 17.58
N ARG A 169 -5.05 -25.26 17.70
CA ARG A 169 -6.06 -24.80 16.72
C ARG A 169 -6.17 -23.28 16.67
N GLU A 170 -6.14 -22.60 17.82
CA GLU A 170 -6.11 -21.14 17.89
C GLU A 170 -4.85 -20.55 17.23
N GLN A 171 -3.68 -21.12 17.52
CA GLN A 171 -2.41 -20.71 16.91
C GLN A 171 -2.42 -20.89 15.38
N ARG A 172 -2.96 -22.02 14.89
CA ARG A 172 -3.16 -22.25 13.44
C ARG A 172 -4.06 -21.18 12.82
N THR A 173 -5.19 -20.87 13.47
CA THR A 173 -6.12 -19.83 13.00
C THR A 173 -5.44 -18.46 12.91
N LEU A 174 -4.67 -18.09 13.93
CA LEU A 174 -3.91 -16.83 13.92
C LEU A 174 -2.84 -16.81 12.82
N ALA A 175 -2.16 -17.93 12.56
CA ALA A 175 -1.21 -18.05 11.45
C ALA A 175 -1.88 -17.78 10.09
N VAL A 176 -3.05 -18.38 9.85
CA VAL A 176 -3.83 -18.17 8.61
C VAL A 176 -4.28 -16.71 8.46
N ARG A 177 -4.68 -16.06 9.56
CA ARG A 177 -5.04 -14.62 9.55
C ARG A 177 -3.85 -13.72 9.25
N THR A 178 -2.72 -13.95 9.91
CA THR A 178 -1.47 -13.22 9.64
C THR A 178 -1.05 -13.38 8.18
N TRP A 179 -1.13 -14.60 7.64
CA TRP A 179 -0.86 -14.85 6.23
C TRP A 179 -1.81 -14.08 5.32
N SER A 180 -3.10 -14.06 5.63
CA SER A 180 -4.11 -13.37 4.83
C SER A 180 -3.82 -11.88 4.68
N VAL A 181 -3.43 -11.21 5.76
CA VAL A 181 -3.03 -9.79 5.71
C VAL A 181 -1.80 -9.60 4.82
N ALA A 182 -0.81 -10.47 4.95
CA ALA A 182 0.39 -10.41 4.12
C ALA A 182 0.11 -10.71 2.64
N ALA A 183 -0.81 -11.63 2.35
CA ALA A 183 -1.28 -11.96 1.01
C ALA A 183 -1.99 -10.76 0.35
N VAL A 184 -2.85 -10.06 1.08
CA VAL A 184 -3.49 -8.83 0.59
C VAL A 184 -2.45 -7.74 0.33
N GLN A 185 -1.45 -7.57 1.20
CA GLN A 185 -0.37 -6.61 0.94
C GLN A 185 0.41 -6.97 -0.34
N LEU A 186 0.68 -8.25 -0.56
CA LEU A 186 1.35 -8.72 -1.78
C LEU A 186 0.48 -8.49 -3.03
N ASP A 187 -0.84 -8.65 -2.92
CA ASP A 187 -1.80 -8.36 -3.99
C ASP A 187 -1.77 -6.89 -4.39
N VAL A 188 -1.87 -5.98 -3.41
CA VAL A 188 -1.78 -4.54 -3.63
C VAL A 188 -0.48 -4.16 -4.36
N ILE A 189 0.66 -4.69 -3.92
CA ILE A 189 1.97 -4.38 -4.54
C ILE A 189 2.04 -4.93 -5.98
N ASN A 190 1.44 -6.09 -6.27
CA ASN A 190 1.39 -6.62 -7.63
C ASN A 190 0.49 -5.79 -8.56
N ILE A 191 -0.65 -5.30 -8.06
CA ILE A 191 -1.52 -4.38 -8.81
C ILE A 191 -0.79 -3.07 -9.10
N GLU A 192 -0.18 -2.45 -8.08
CA GLU A 192 0.59 -1.20 -8.23
C GLU A 192 1.75 -1.35 -9.23
N ALA A 193 2.34 -2.55 -9.33
CA ALA A 193 3.37 -2.88 -10.29
C ALA A 193 2.85 -3.30 -11.69
N GLY A 194 1.54 -3.23 -11.95
CA GLY A 194 0.93 -3.60 -13.24
C GLY A 194 0.95 -5.11 -13.54
N ARG A 195 1.14 -5.96 -12.52
CA ARG A 195 1.19 -7.42 -12.66
C ARG A 195 -0.20 -8.07 -12.50
N GLY A 196 -1.14 -7.32 -11.91
CA GLY A 196 -2.52 -7.74 -11.65
C GLY A 196 -2.66 -8.54 -10.35
N HIS A 197 -3.88 -9.03 -10.08
CA HIS A 197 -4.18 -9.73 -8.83
C HIS A 197 -3.40 -11.04 -8.65
N VAL A 198 -3.03 -11.34 -7.41
CA VAL A 198 -2.37 -12.58 -6.97
C VAL A 198 -3.06 -13.16 -5.74
N HIS A 199 -3.62 -14.36 -5.93
CA HIS A 199 -4.44 -15.03 -4.93
C HIS A 199 -3.66 -16.11 -4.19
N VAL A 200 -2.81 -15.66 -3.27
CA VAL A 200 -1.95 -16.56 -2.48
C VAL A 200 -2.52 -16.89 -1.10
N GLN A 201 -3.80 -16.64 -0.85
CA GLN A 201 -4.45 -16.91 0.44
C GLN A 201 -4.38 -18.40 0.81
N LEU A 202 -4.18 -18.67 2.11
CA LEU A 202 -4.30 -20.02 2.64
C LEU A 202 -5.78 -20.29 2.93
N SER A 203 -6.42 -21.09 2.10
CA SER A 203 -7.78 -21.57 2.37
C SER A 203 -7.74 -22.60 3.49
N THR A 204 -8.70 -22.48 4.41
CA THR A 204 -9.12 -23.62 5.22
C THR A 204 -10.58 -23.84 4.90
N ASP A 205 -11.00 -25.09 4.69
CA ASP A 205 -12.40 -25.45 4.53
C ASP A 205 -13.14 -25.19 5.85
N GLY A 206 -13.52 -23.93 6.10
CA GLY A 206 -14.10 -23.46 7.36
C GLY A 206 -13.80 -21.99 7.68
N ASP A 207 -14.66 -21.41 8.52
CA ASP A 207 -14.69 -19.99 8.93
C ASP A 207 -13.55 -19.63 9.90
N THR A 208 -12.29 -19.79 9.47
CA THR A 208 -11.10 -19.46 10.27
C THR A 208 -10.80 -17.96 10.30
N GLY A 209 -11.65 -17.13 9.67
CA GLY A 209 -11.51 -15.68 9.67
C GLY A 209 -10.31 -15.16 8.87
N GLY A 210 -9.79 -15.95 7.91
CA GLY A 210 -8.94 -15.42 6.86
C GLY A 210 -9.71 -14.41 6.02
N LEU A 211 -9.02 -13.40 5.47
CA LEU A 211 -9.65 -12.44 4.58
C LEU A 211 -10.04 -13.16 3.29
N ALA A 212 -11.30 -13.00 2.88
CA ALA A 212 -11.76 -13.55 1.61
C ALA A 212 -11.00 -12.90 0.45
N VAL A 213 -10.70 -13.71 -0.56
CA VAL A 213 -10.19 -13.23 -1.83
C VAL A 213 -11.26 -12.33 -2.46
N ASP A 214 -10.86 -11.22 -3.09
CA ASP A 214 -11.81 -10.49 -3.92
C ASP A 214 -12.23 -11.38 -5.11
N GLY A 215 -13.45 -11.19 -5.63
CA GLY A 215 -13.97 -12.06 -6.71
C GLY A 215 -13.25 -11.89 -8.05
N ALA A 216 -12.15 -11.13 -8.10
CA ALA A 216 -11.41 -10.86 -9.31
C ALA A 216 -10.56 -12.08 -9.71
N PRO A 217 -10.44 -12.44 -10.99
CA PRO A 217 -9.56 -13.53 -11.40
C PRO A 217 -8.07 -13.17 -11.24
N GLU A 218 -7.21 -14.17 -11.02
CA GLU A 218 -5.75 -13.92 -10.99
C GLU A 218 -5.30 -13.23 -12.29
N GLY A 219 -4.43 -12.22 -12.16
CA GLY A 219 -3.88 -11.47 -13.28
C GLY A 219 -4.82 -10.44 -13.92
N SER A 220 -6.03 -10.20 -13.38
CA SER A 220 -6.83 -9.01 -13.75
C SER A 220 -6.32 -7.74 -13.06
N GLY A 221 -6.81 -6.57 -13.48
CA GLY A 221 -6.44 -5.29 -12.86
C GLY A 221 -5.02 -4.81 -13.21
N ARG A 222 -4.48 -5.26 -14.36
CA ARG A 222 -3.23 -4.74 -14.94
C ARG A 222 -3.41 -3.34 -15.53
#